data_AF-A0A1X7SNS8-F1
#
_entry.id   AF-A0A1X7SNS8-F1
#
_cell.length_a   1.000
_cell.length_b   1.000
_cell.length_c   1.000
_cell.angle_alpha   90.00
_cell.angle_beta   90.00
_cell.angle_gamma   90.00
#
_symmetry.space_group_name_H-M   'P 1'
#
loop_
_entity.id
_entity.type
_entity.pdbx_description
1 polymer ?
#
loop_
_entity_poly.entity_id
_entity_poly.type
_entity_poly.pdbx_seq_one_letter_code
_entity_poly.pdbx_strand_id
1 'polypeptide(L)'
;PLEASGLYELAQVQLQSGNIEVALDYLSEAVQLFAQVFGPLHVNIANCYKVIARIHHALGDSKLAISYQHKTVIMYERLLGVDHCSSISAYFPTKHA
;
A
#
# COMPACT_ATOMS: atom_id res chain seq x y z
N PRO A 1 4.05 13.05 11.66
CA PRO A 1 3.54 12.97 10.27
C PRO A 1 2.02 12.71 10.24
N LEU A 2 1.24 13.58 10.88
CA LEU A 2 -0.23 13.51 10.82
C LEU A 2 -0.72 13.74 9.38
N GLU A 3 0.00 14.58 8.64
CA GLU A 3 -0.25 14.85 7.22
C GLU A 3 -0.14 13.58 6.36
N ALA A 4 0.91 12.77 6.54
CA ALA A 4 1.08 11.53 5.77
C ALA A 4 -0.01 10.49 6.04
N SER A 5 -0.44 10.34 7.31
CA SER A 5 -1.57 9.48 7.64
C SER A 5 -2.89 10.03 7.10
N GLY A 6 -3.08 11.36 7.13
CA GLY A 6 -4.24 12.02 6.53
C GLY A 6 -4.32 11.79 5.01
N LEU A 7 -3.20 11.85 4.29
CA LEU A 7 -3.15 11.53 2.85
C LEU A 7 -3.55 10.08 2.58
N TYR A 8 -3.09 9.13 3.41
CA TYR A 8 -3.51 7.75 3.29
C TYR A 8 -5.02 7.56 3.51
N GLU A 9 -5.60 8.24 4.50
CA GLU A 9 -7.05 8.23 4.75
C GLU A 9 -7.82 8.87 3.59
N LEU A 10 -7.37 10.02 3.08
CA LEU A 10 -7.96 10.68 1.91
C LEU A 10 -7.91 9.77 0.68
N ALA A 11 -6.81 9.05 0.45
CA ALA A 11 -6.72 8.08 -0.62
C ALA A 11 -7.81 7.00 -0.52
N GLN A 12 -8.08 6.48 0.69
CA GLN A 12 -9.16 5.50 0.88
C GLN A 12 -10.54 6.08 0.59
N VAL A 13 -10.80 7.33 0.99
CA VAL A 13 -12.06 8.02 0.69
C VAL A 13 -12.23 8.22 -0.82
N GLN A 14 -11.15 8.62 -1.52
CA GLN A 14 -11.17 8.75 -2.98
C GLN A 14 -11.42 7.42 -3.68
N LEU A 15 -10.85 6.31 -3.19
CA LEU A 15 -11.14 4.97 -3.72
C LEU A 15 -12.61 4.58 -3.56
N GLN A 16 -13.20 4.85 -2.40
CA GLN A 16 -14.63 4.61 -2.18
C GLN A 16 -15.51 5.47 -3.08
N SER A 17 -15.01 6.64 -3.47
CA SER A 17 -15.69 7.56 -4.40
C SER A 17 -15.45 7.22 -5.88
N GLY A 18 -14.60 6.23 -6.18
CA GLY A 18 -14.25 5.85 -7.56
C GLY A 18 -13.15 6.69 -8.21
N ASN A 19 -12.57 7.64 -7.50
CA ASN A 19 -11.53 8.54 -8.00
C ASN A 19 -10.15 7.88 -7.87
N ILE A 20 -9.88 6.90 -8.73
CA ILE A 20 -8.70 6.02 -8.63
C ILE A 20 -7.38 6.79 -8.83
N GLU A 21 -7.30 7.69 -9.82
CA GLU A 21 -6.08 8.45 -10.11
C GLU A 21 -5.67 9.34 -8.93
N VAL A 22 -6.64 10.08 -8.37
CA VAL A 22 -6.43 10.94 -7.20
C VAL A 22 -5.98 10.12 -5.98
N ALA A 23 -6.56 8.92 -5.79
CA ALA A 23 -6.13 8.03 -4.73
C ALA A 23 -4.67 7.56 -4.89
N LEU A 24 -4.23 7.28 -6.12
CA LEU A 24 -2.85 6.91 -6.40
C LEU A 24 -1.88 8.06 -6.12
N ASP A 25 -2.25 9.30 -6.47
CA ASP A 25 -1.45 10.48 -6.16
C ASP A 25 -1.27 10.66 -4.65
N TYR A 26 -2.36 10.58 -3.88
CA TYR A 26 -2.29 10.67 -2.42
C TYR A 26 -1.48 9.53 -1.79
N LEU A 27 -1.57 8.31 -2.31
CA LEU A 27 -0.74 7.19 -1.83
C LEU A 27 0.74 7.40 -2.14
N SER A 28 1.07 7.94 -3.31
CA SER A 28 2.44 8.26 -3.70
C SER A 28 3.04 9.34 -2.79
N GLU A 29 2.28 10.41 -2.54
CA GLU A 29 2.70 11.49 -1.63
C GLU A 29 2.85 10.99 -0.19
N ALA A 30 1.91 10.17 0.30
CA ALA A 30 2.00 9.55 1.61
C ALA A 30 3.27 8.70 1.76
N VAL A 31 3.62 7.90 0.74
CA VAL A 31 4.86 7.11 0.72
C VAL A 31 6.09 8.00 0.83
N GLN A 32 6.14 9.09 0.08
CA GLN A 32 7.27 10.03 0.12
C GLN A 32 7.44 10.65 1.50
N LEU A 33 6.35 11.14 2.11
CA LEU A 33 6.40 11.74 3.45
C LEU A 33 6.75 10.71 4.52
N PHE A 34 6.19 9.50 4.47
CA PHE A 34 6.59 8.44 5.39
C PHE A 34 8.07 8.10 5.25
N ALA A 35 8.59 8.03 4.02
CA ALA A 35 9.99 7.74 3.77
C ALA A 35 10.93 8.85 4.27
N GLN A 36 10.52 10.12 4.17
CA GLN A 36 11.30 11.24 4.69
C GLN A 36 11.38 11.24 6.22
N VAL A 37 10.29 10.87 6.91
CA VAL A 37 10.22 10.95 8.38
C VAL A 37 10.78 9.70 9.06
N PHE A 38 10.50 8.51 8.52
CA PHE A 38 10.85 7.24 9.16
C PHE A 38 11.96 6.47 8.43
N GLY A 39 12.40 6.97 7.27
CA GLY A 39 13.25 6.22 6.36
C GLY A 39 12.45 5.28 5.44
N PRO A 40 13.13 4.61 4.51
CA PRO A 40 12.48 3.84 3.44
C PRO A 40 11.78 2.55 3.89
N LEU A 41 11.95 2.15 5.16
CA LEU A 41 11.41 0.91 5.71
C LEU A 41 10.48 1.23 6.88
N HIS A 42 9.17 1.36 6.59
CA HIS A 42 8.15 1.64 7.60
C HIS A 42 6.82 0.96 7.25
N VAL A 43 6.05 0.55 8.27
CA VAL A 43 4.80 -0.21 8.08
C VAL A 43 3.75 0.56 7.27
N ASN A 44 3.70 1.89 7.42
CA ASN A 44 2.77 2.71 6.66
C ASN A 44 3.10 2.76 5.17
N ILE A 45 4.38 2.67 4.79
CA ILE A 45 4.79 2.57 3.38
C ILE A 45 4.31 1.22 2.81
N ALA A 46 4.48 0.13 3.57
CA ALA A 46 3.99 -1.19 3.17
C ALA A 46 2.46 -1.22 3.00
N ASN A 47 1.72 -0.53 3.89
CA ASN A 47 0.27 -0.35 3.77
C ASN A 47 -0.11 0.42 2.49
N CYS A 48 0.63 1.49 2.15
CA CYS A 48 0.38 2.22 0.90
C CYS A 48 0.60 1.32 -0.33
N TYR A 49 1.71 0.58 -0.39
CA TYR A 49 1.97 -0.36 -1.49
C TYR A 49 0.91 -1.46 -1.59
N LYS A 50 0.39 -1.95 -0.47
CA LYS A 50 -0.72 -2.92 -0.45
C LYS A 50 -1.97 -2.36 -1.12
N VAL A 51 -2.30 -1.09 -0.86
CA VAL A 51 -3.45 -0.43 -1.49
C VAL A 51 -3.20 -0.22 -2.98
N ILE A 52 -2.02 0.24 -3.37
CA ILE A 52 -1.64 0.40 -4.80
C ILE A 52 -1.73 -0.93 -5.54
N ALA A 53 -1.28 -2.03 -4.94
CA ALA A 53 -1.39 -3.37 -5.52
C ALA A 53 -2.85 -3.77 -5.78
N ARG A 54 -3.74 -3.49 -4.81
CA ARG A 54 -5.19 -3.75 -4.94
C ARG A 54 -5.82 -2.91 -6.05
N ILE A 55 -5.44 -1.64 -6.18
CA ILE A 55 -5.92 -0.75 -7.24
C ILE A 55 -5.55 -1.33 -8.61
N HIS A 56 -4.27 -1.63 -8.85
CA HIS A 56 -3.84 -2.18 -10.14
C HIS A 56 -4.45 -3.55 -10.42
N HIS A 57 -4.69 -4.37 -9.39
CA HIS A 57 -5.41 -5.63 -9.56
C HIS A 57 -6.85 -5.38 -10.04
N ALA A 58 -7.56 -4.41 -9.45
CA ALA A 58 -8.91 -4.04 -9.86
C ALA A 58 -8.96 -3.43 -11.28
N LEU A 59 -7.91 -2.73 -11.70
CA LEU A 59 -7.76 -2.19 -13.06
C LEU A 59 -7.37 -3.25 -14.11
N GLY A 60 -7.01 -4.47 -13.70
CA GLY A 60 -6.55 -5.54 -14.59
C GLY A 60 -5.04 -5.52 -14.88
N ASP A 61 -4.29 -4.54 -14.33
CA ASP A 61 -2.84 -4.40 -14.45
C ASP A 61 -2.08 -5.39 -13.57
N SER A 62 -2.21 -6.68 -13.89
CA SER A 62 -1.67 -7.78 -13.08
C SER A 62 -0.16 -7.67 -12.84
N LYS A 63 0.60 -7.15 -13.82
CA LYS A 63 2.06 -6.97 -13.69
C LYS A 63 2.43 -5.96 -12.60
N LEU A 64 1.76 -4.80 -12.59
CA LEU A 64 1.99 -3.76 -11.59
C LEU A 64 1.48 -4.21 -10.22
N ALA A 65 0.31 -4.85 -10.18
CA ALA A 65 -0.24 -5.41 -8.95
C ALA A 65 0.73 -6.38 -8.26
N ILE A 66 1.29 -7.33 -9.01
CA ILE A 66 2.27 -8.30 -8.48
C ILE A 66 3.54 -7.60 -8.00
N SER A 67 4.04 -6.62 -8.75
CA SER A 67 5.24 -5.85 -8.38
C SER A 67 5.07 -5.14 -7.04
N TYR A 68 3.95 -4.42 -6.86
CA TYR A 68 3.66 -3.73 -5.59
C TYR A 68 3.35 -4.70 -4.46
N GLN A 69 2.65 -5.80 -4.73
CA GLN A 69 2.39 -6.83 -3.74
C GLN A 69 3.68 -7.44 -3.21
N HIS A 70 4.64 -7.74 -4.10
CA HIS A 70 5.94 -8.27 -3.72
C HIS A 70 6.73 -7.28 -2.84
N LYS A 71 6.69 -5.99 -3.15
CA LYS A 71 7.26 -4.95 -2.28
C LYS A 71 6.62 -4.96 -0.89
N THR A 72 5.30 -5.05 -0.81
CA THR A 72 4.58 -5.15 0.48
C THR A 72 5.03 -6.36 1.30
N VAL A 73 5.13 -7.54 0.69
CA VAL A 73 5.59 -8.77 1.36
C VAL A 73 6.99 -8.57 1.95
N ILE A 74 7.95 -8.14 1.14
CA ILE A 74 9.34 -7.92 1.58
C ILE A 74 9.39 -6.94 2.77
N MET A 75 8.59 -5.88 2.72
CA MET A 75 8.56 -4.91 3.81
C MET A 75 7.95 -5.50 5.08
N TYR A 76 6.83 -6.21 4.99
CA TYR A 76 6.22 -6.83 6.18
C TYR A 76 7.09 -7.94 6.77
N GLU A 77 7.74 -8.76 5.96
CA GLU A 77 8.71 -9.75 6.44
C GLU A 77 9.82 -9.08 7.26
N ARG A 78 10.40 -7.99 6.74
CA ARG A 78 11.49 -7.26 7.41
C ARG A 78 11.04 -6.51 8.66
N LEU A 79 9.81 -6.01 8.68
CA LEU A 79 9.29 -5.16 9.76
C LEU A 79 8.64 -5.96 10.88
N LEU A 80 7.94 -7.05 10.54
CA LEU A 80 7.02 -7.77 11.42
C LEU A 80 7.39 -9.25 11.57
N GLY A 81 8.22 -9.78 10.69
CA GLY A 81 8.54 -11.21 10.60
C GLY A 81 7.61 -11.97 9.64
N VAL A 82 8.05 -13.18 9.24
CA VAL A 82 7.34 -14.03 8.26
C VAL A 82 6.02 -14.60 8.81
N ASP A 83 5.96 -14.87 10.11
CA ASP A 83 4.79 -15.49 10.78
C ASP A 83 3.72 -14.46 11.19
N HIS A 84 3.95 -13.17 10.95
CA HIS A 84 2.98 -12.14 11.30
C HIS A 84 1.78 -12.18 10.36
N CYS A 85 0.56 -12.01 10.89
CA CYS A 85 -0.69 -12.07 10.11
C CYS A 85 -0.69 -11.15 8.88
N SER A 86 -0.10 -9.96 8.98
CA SER A 86 0.04 -9.03 7.84
C SER A 86 0.96 -9.56 6.73
N SER A 87 2.07 -10.21 7.09
CA SER A 87 2.99 -10.84 6.14
C SER A 87 2.31 -12.01 5.45
N ILE A 88 1.63 -12.87 6.23
CA ILE A 88 0.84 -14.00 5.74
C ILE A 88 -0.23 -13.51 4.75
N SER A 89 -1.00 -12.50 5.16
CA SER A 89 -2.04 -11.90 4.30
C SER A 89 -1.48 -11.28 3.03
N ALA A 90 -0.24 -10.79 3.03
CA ALA A 90 0.38 -10.21 1.85
C ALA A 90 0.87 -11.27 0.85
N TYR A 91 1.10 -12.52 1.24
CA TYR A 91 1.40 -13.58 0.26
C TYR A 91 0.19 -13.96 -0.60
N PHE A 92 -1.03 -13.78 -0.07
CA PHE A 92 -2.25 -14.08 -0.79
C PHE A 92 -2.78 -12.81 -1.46
N PRO A 93 -2.61 -12.62 -2.79
CA PRO A 93 -3.26 -11.52 -3.49
C PRO A 93 -4.77 -11.69 -3.28
N THR A 94 -5.41 -10.71 -2.65
CA THR A 94 -6.83 -10.78 -2.27
C THR A 94 -7.70 -11.04 -3.50
N LYS A 95 -8.03 -12.32 -3.73
CA LYS A 95 -9.05 -12.79 -4.69
C LYS A 95 -10.47 -12.68 -4.16
N HIS A 96 -10.67 -12.20 -2.93
CA HIS A 96 -11.98 -12.09 -2.32
C HIS A 96 -12.13 -10.75 -1.58
N ALA A 97 -12.81 -9.83 -2.26
CA ALA A 97 -13.80 -8.94 -1.67
C ALA A 97 -14.86 -8.72 -2.74
#